data_AF-A0A9E1DUJ4-F1
#
_entry.id   AF-A0A9E1DUJ4-F1
#
_cell.length_a   1.000
_cell.length_b   1.000
_cell.length_c   1.000
_cell.angle_alpha   90.00
_cell.angle_beta   90.00
_cell.angle_gamma   90.00
#
_symmetry.space_group_name_H-M   'P 1'
#
loop_
_entity.id
_entity.type
_entity.pdbx_description
1 polymer ?
#
loop_
_entity_poly.entity_id
_entity_poly.type
_entity_poly.pdbx_seq_one_letter_code
_entity_poly.pdbx_strand_id
1 'polypeptide(L)'
;MSASASDSRDLFSIGAARREIRVPVRGVTMLGWGDNEHVARGAATPLYARAIAISAPNGKRVVMLCLETGFVTEVLRAEIRKRTGLAREELILSATHTHSAPGGFAADVLYALSVGGFIPTVAEAYVAAGVEAVRAALEGLAPGRIRFAAGTFSDESPVAFNRSLRAWRRNPEAKEWPRKVGAFDTDLAVDREMTLLRFEDAAGRPIAAWNWFPVHATSMHRDHYLVHSDNKGLAAVATEEAIAREIGGENQDFVAVFAQGAAGDVSPNFRRHVGIREMRGAFRDDERSCRYNAEIQSRKALEIFAAAARAPALEAKLDAVLEYHDFSGIEVDPRFVGGRKELRTGPAEVGLPQLYGTAEGRGAPLPMIRAIAIVVWACRIYNAIVDRLGGRATRWPWTDDPVQGRKLNVVGAGVREIFETGRITRLVFPGAIHPVIGALKKWAKNPALRERPFTPQVLPVQLVRLGHLAIAGVPAEFTTVAGMRLRKMLEAELRATGTERVVIQGYANGFSSYVTTPEEYVAQKYEGGCTLFGRWTLPAYLTVFHQMLERFLAGKPATKLAAPEPSPEFWRAITSEMVVERGESVEPSQKRA
;
A
#
# COMPACT_ATOMS: atom_id res chain seq x y z
N MET A 1 -18.61 -41.39 9.31
CA MET A 1 -19.88 -40.86 8.77
C MET A 1 -19.55 -40.16 7.47
N SER A 2 -19.96 -40.68 6.31
CA SER A 2 -19.68 -40.04 5.02
C SER A 2 -20.59 -38.82 4.87
N ALA A 3 -20.00 -37.64 4.66
CA ALA A 3 -20.74 -36.48 4.21
C ALA A 3 -21.52 -36.85 2.93
N SER A 4 -22.82 -36.56 2.90
CA SER A 4 -23.64 -36.81 1.72
C SER A 4 -23.12 -35.97 0.54
N ALA A 5 -23.25 -36.49 -0.69
CA ALA A 5 -22.82 -35.79 -1.90
C ALA A 5 -23.46 -34.39 -2.09
N SER A 6 -24.54 -34.06 -1.35
CA SER A 6 -25.15 -32.74 -1.33
C SER A 6 -24.34 -31.68 -0.57
N ASP A 7 -23.60 -32.06 0.48
CA ASP A 7 -22.85 -31.12 1.34
C ASP A 7 -21.56 -30.60 0.65
N SER A 8 -21.07 -31.32 -0.36
CA SER A 8 -19.86 -30.98 -1.11
C SER A 8 -20.02 -29.85 -2.14
N ARG A 9 -21.26 -29.54 -2.55
CA ARG A 9 -21.54 -28.47 -3.54
C ARG A 9 -21.55 -27.07 -2.94
N ASP A 10 -21.51 -26.97 -1.61
CA ASP A 10 -21.63 -25.72 -0.85
C ASP A 10 -20.32 -25.32 -0.13
N LEU A 11 -19.21 -26.01 -0.41
CA LEU A 11 -17.90 -25.74 0.19
C LEU A 11 -16.95 -25.08 -0.81
N PHE A 12 -16.08 -24.22 -0.28
CA PHE A 12 -14.88 -23.82 -1.00
C PHE A 12 -13.84 -24.95 -0.91
N SER A 13 -12.87 -24.96 -1.82
CA SER A 13 -11.58 -25.57 -1.54
C SER A 13 -10.62 -24.49 -1.10
N ILE A 14 -9.94 -24.70 0.04
CA ILE A 14 -9.11 -23.71 0.70
C ILE A 14 -7.75 -24.35 0.98
N GLY A 15 -6.68 -23.61 0.70
CA GLY A 15 -5.34 -23.97 1.12
C GLY A 15 -4.60 -22.73 1.57
N ALA A 16 -3.69 -22.88 2.54
CA ALA A 16 -2.91 -21.78 3.07
C ALA A 16 -1.45 -22.19 3.23
N ALA A 17 -0.55 -21.23 3.02
CA ALA A 17 0.87 -21.47 3.22
C ALA A 17 1.60 -20.17 3.57
N ARG A 18 2.68 -20.33 4.34
CA ARG A 18 3.65 -19.28 4.62
C ARG A 18 5.04 -19.72 4.19
N ARG A 19 5.81 -18.81 3.58
CA ARG A 19 7.22 -19.00 3.23
C ARG A 19 8.03 -17.80 3.66
N GLU A 20 9.20 -18.06 4.23
CA GLU A 20 10.13 -17.00 4.60
C GLU A 20 10.68 -16.32 3.35
N ILE A 21 10.79 -15.00 3.39
CA ILE A 21 11.38 -14.20 2.32
C ILE A 21 12.85 -14.02 2.64
N ARG A 22 13.69 -14.82 1.98
CA ARG A 22 15.15 -14.85 2.20
C ARG A 22 15.86 -13.69 1.50
N VAL A 23 15.59 -12.48 1.96
CA VAL A 23 16.27 -11.26 1.51
C VAL A 23 17.66 -11.14 2.13
N PRO A 24 18.59 -10.42 1.48
CA PRO A 24 19.79 -9.95 2.14
C PRO A 24 19.47 -9.08 3.36
N VAL A 25 20.16 -9.33 4.47
CA VAL A 25 19.93 -8.61 5.74
C VAL A 25 21.07 -7.64 6.10
N ARG A 26 22.08 -7.53 5.23
CA ARG A 26 23.21 -6.61 5.37
C ARG A 26 23.53 -5.91 4.05
N GLY A 27 23.91 -4.63 4.13
CA GLY A 27 24.39 -3.87 2.97
C GLY A 27 23.30 -3.51 1.95
N VAL A 28 22.02 -3.63 2.33
CA VAL A 28 20.88 -3.27 1.48
C VAL A 28 20.02 -2.21 2.14
N THR A 29 19.61 -1.20 1.38
CA THR A 29 18.73 -0.12 1.89
C THR A 29 17.31 -0.66 2.14
N MET A 30 16.76 -0.31 3.30
CA MET A 30 15.38 -0.63 3.65
C MET A 30 14.40 0.37 3.02
N LEU A 31 13.25 -0.13 2.60
CA LEU A 31 12.24 0.62 1.87
C LEU A 31 11.24 1.28 2.83
N GLY A 32 10.94 2.56 2.62
CA GLY A 32 9.82 3.23 3.28
C GLY A 32 10.13 4.68 3.66
N TRP A 33 11.23 4.89 4.40
CA TRP A 33 11.59 6.21 4.94
C TRP A 33 12.17 7.20 3.92
N GLY A 34 12.47 6.75 2.70
CA GLY A 34 13.08 7.59 1.66
C GLY A 34 14.51 8.01 2.00
N ASP A 35 15.22 7.20 2.77
CA ASP A 35 16.57 7.45 3.26
C ASP A 35 17.55 6.38 2.75
N ASN A 36 18.45 6.78 1.84
CA ASN A 36 19.44 5.86 1.27
C ASN A 36 20.46 5.37 2.31
N GLU A 37 20.61 6.06 3.44
CA GLU A 37 21.51 5.66 4.54
C GLU A 37 20.86 4.65 5.50
N HIS A 38 19.56 4.38 5.35
CA HIS A 38 18.84 3.38 6.14
C HIS A 38 19.14 1.96 5.64
N VAL A 39 20.41 1.57 5.79
CA VAL A 39 20.98 0.31 5.31
C VAL A 39 20.90 -0.75 6.40
N ALA A 40 20.31 -1.91 6.07
CA ALA A 40 20.21 -3.05 6.97
C ALA A 40 21.59 -3.54 7.44
N ARG A 41 21.68 -3.87 8.74
CA ARG A 41 22.90 -4.36 9.43
C ARG A 41 22.71 -5.77 10.03
N GLY A 42 21.52 -6.32 9.89
CA GLY A 42 21.10 -7.65 10.35
C GLY A 42 19.59 -7.77 10.25
N ALA A 43 19.03 -8.82 10.85
CA ALA A 43 17.59 -9.02 10.98
C ALA A 43 17.23 -9.23 12.45
N ALA A 44 16.17 -8.55 12.90
CA ALA A 44 15.56 -8.73 14.21
C ALA A 44 14.39 -9.73 14.14
N THR A 45 13.65 -9.74 13.02
CA THR A 45 12.62 -10.75 12.76
C THR A 45 12.71 -11.25 11.31
N PRO A 46 12.28 -12.51 11.05
CA PRO A 46 12.11 -12.99 9.68
C PRO A 46 10.98 -12.22 8.98
N LEU A 47 11.05 -12.17 7.66
CA LEU A 47 9.99 -11.68 6.79
C LEU A 47 9.27 -12.85 6.11
N TYR A 48 7.97 -12.74 5.87
CA TYR A 48 7.18 -13.82 5.30
C TYR A 48 6.29 -13.40 4.13
N ALA A 49 6.16 -14.31 3.15
CA ALA A 49 5.12 -14.35 2.15
C ALA A 49 4.01 -15.28 2.65
N ARG A 50 2.78 -14.79 2.76
CA ARG A 50 1.62 -15.56 3.23
C ARG A 50 0.54 -15.62 2.15
N ALA A 51 0.17 -16.83 1.77
CA ALA A 51 -0.80 -17.10 0.72
C ALA A 51 -2.01 -17.86 1.26
N ILE A 52 -3.21 -17.49 0.79
CA ILE A 52 -4.43 -18.26 0.94
C ILE A 52 -5.04 -18.44 -0.46
N ALA A 53 -5.16 -19.69 -0.90
CA ALA A 53 -5.82 -20.07 -2.15
C ALA A 53 -7.26 -20.48 -1.85
N ILE A 54 -8.18 -19.99 -2.68
CA ILE A 54 -9.62 -20.25 -2.58
C ILE A 54 -10.10 -20.67 -3.97
N SER A 55 -10.75 -21.82 -4.06
CA SER A 55 -11.47 -22.26 -5.26
C SER A 55 -12.94 -22.48 -4.91
N ALA A 56 -13.84 -21.96 -5.74
CA ALA A 56 -15.28 -22.18 -5.58
C ALA A 56 -15.79 -23.28 -6.53
N PRO A 57 -16.93 -23.92 -6.21
CA PRO A 57 -17.59 -24.92 -7.05
C PRO A 57 -17.92 -24.45 -8.48
N ASN A 58 -18.04 -23.15 -8.71
CA ASN A 58 -18.26 -22.57 -10.04
C ASN A 58 -16.99 -22.56 -10.92
N GLY A 59 -15.90 -23.20 -10.47
CA GLY A 59 -14.63 -23.32 -11.20
C GLY A 59 -13.75 -22.07 -11.15
N LYS A 60 -14.18 -21.02 -10.46
CA LYS A 60 -13.37 -19.81 -10.26
C LYS A 60 -12.46 -19.99 -9.06
N ARG A 61 -11.26 -19.41 -9.15
CA ARG A 61 -10.29 -19.39 -8.05
C ARG A 61 -9.73 -17.99 -7.84
N VAL A 62 -9.23 -17.74 -6.64
CA VAL A 62 -8.36 -16.60 -6.33
C VAL A 62 -7.29 -17.04 -5.33
N VAL A 63 -6.10 -16.46 -5.44
CA VAL A 63 -5.04 -16.56 -4.45
C VAL A 63 -4.78 -15.17 -3.88
N MET A 64 -4.89 -15.07 -2.56
CA MET A 64 -4.57 -13.87 -1.81
C MET A 64 -3.15 -14.02 -1.25
N LEU A 65 -2.23 -13.17 -1.70
CA LEU A 65 -0.82 -13.19 -1.29
C LEU A 65 -0.46 -11.86 -0.61
N CYS A 66 0.05 -11.91 0.62
CA CYS A 66 0.57 -10.76 1.35
C CYS A 66 2.07 -10.94 1.60
N LEU A 67 2.87 -9.96 1.18
CA LEU A 67 4.31 -9.90 1.41
C LEU A 67 4.62 -8.93 2.55
N GLU A 68 5.52 -9.33 3.46
CA GLU A 68 6.09 -8.41 4.44
C GLU A 68 7.16 -7.52 3.79
N THR A 69 6.70 -6.42 3.21
CA THR A 69 7.52 -5.37 2.59
C THR A 69 6.78 -4.03 2.61
N GLY A 70 7.40 -2.97 2.11
CA GLY A 70 6.82 -1.63 2.02
C GLY A 70 5.65 -1.55 1.03
N PHE A 71 5.79 -2.08 -0.18
CA PHE A 71 4.70 -2.16 -1.14
C PHE A 71 4.98 -3.24 -2.17
N VAL A 72 4.01 -3.55 -3.01
CA VAL A 72 4.19 -4.46 -4.14
C VAL A 72 4.12 -3.70 -5.46
N THR A 73 4.73 -4.25 -6.49
CA THR A 73 4.79 -3.65 -7.82
C THR A 73 4.17 -4.59 -8.85
N GLU A 74 3.74 -4.02 -9.97
CA GLU A 74 3.21 -4.83 -11.07
C GLU A 74 4.28 -5.78 -11.64
N VAL A 75 5.56 -5.41 -11.59
CA VAL A 75 6.65 -6.30 -12.01
C VAL A 75 6.74 -7.54 -11.14
N LEU A 76 6.72 -7.38 -9.81
CA LEU A 76 6.70 -8.52 -8.88
C LEU A 76 5.48 -9.40 -9.14
N ARG A 77 4.32 -8.76 -9.30
CA ARG A 77 3.05 -9.45 -9.54
C ARG A 77 3.06 -10.27 -10.83
N ALA A 78 3.49 -9.66 -11.93
CA ALA A 78 3.54 -10.29 -13.24
C ALA A 78 4.48 -11.51 -13.22
N GLU A 79 5.64 -11.39 -12.57
CA GLU A 79 6.60 -12.50 -12.48
C GLU A 79 6.08 -13.65 -11.61
N ILE A 80 5.46 -13.36 -10.45
CA ILE A 80 4.83 -14.38 -9.62
C ILE A 80 3.71 -15.10 -10.37
N ARG A 81 2.85 -14.36 -11.09
CA ARG A 81 1.79 -14.96 -11.91
C ARG A 81 2.34 -15.85 -13.02
N LYS A 82 3.35 -15.37 -13.74
CA LYS A 82 3.99 -16.11 -14.83
C LYS A 82 4.55 -17.45 -14.34
N ARG A 83 5.22 -17.46 -13.18
CA ARG A 83 5.81 -18.68 -12.60
C ARG A 83 4.79 -19.61 -11.94
N THR A 84 3.64 -19.10 -11.51
CA THR A 84 2.57 -19.90 -10.88
C THR A 84 1.47 -20.33 -11.86
N GLY A 85 1.40 -19.73 -13.05
CA GLY A 85 0.37 -20.02 -14.05
C GLY A 85 -0.98 -19.35 -13.78
N LEU A 86 -1.06 -18.42 -12.82
CA LEU A 86 -2.31 -17.74 -12.47
C LEU A 86 -2.75 -16.73 -13.53
N ALA A 87 -4.05 -16.71 -13.83
CA ALA A 87 -4.68 -15.69 -14.67
C ALA A 87 -4.66 -14.31 -14.00
N ARG A 88 -5.05 -13.26 -14.74
CA ARG A 88 -4.88 -11.87 -14.29
C ARG A 88 -5.70 -11.58 -13.04
N GLU A 89 -6.93 -12.04 -12.99
CA GLU A 89 -7.87 -11.83 -11.90
C GLU A 89 -7.67 -12.81 -10.73
N GLU A 90 -6.92 -13.89 -10.92
CA GLU A 90 -6.73 -14.96 -9.93
C GLU A 90 -5.69 -14.63 -8.84
N LEU A 91 -4.93 -13.53 -8.94
CA LEU A 91 -3.97 -13.13 -7.90
C LEU A 91 -4.30 -11.74 -7.36
N ILE A 92 -4.52 -11.63 -6.06
CA ILE A 92 -4.38 -10.36 -5.33
C ILE A 92 -3.06 -10.39 -4.57
N LEU A 93 -2.11 -9.56 -4.99
CA LEU A 93 -0.82 -9.41 -4.33
C LEU A 93 -0.87 -8.14 -3.48
N SER A 94 -0.49 -8.21 -2.21
CA SER A 94 -0.53 -7.08 -1.27
C SER A 94 0.71 -7.02 -0.38
N ALA A 95 0.90 -5.91 0.33
CA ALA A 95 1.96 -5.73 1.32
C ALA A 95 1.42 -5.36 2.71
N THR A 96 2.17 -5.71 3.75
CA THR A 96 1.92 -5.21 5.12
C THR A 96 2.32 -3.74 5.30
N HIS A 97 3.11 -3.19 4.36
CA HIS A 97 3.67 -1.84 4.43
C HIS A 97 4.65 -1.64 5.60
N THR A 98 5.49 -2.65 5.89
CA THR A 98 6.62 -2.47 6.81
C THR A 98 7.68 -1.57 6.19
N HIS A 99 8.17 -0.60 6.97
CA HIS A 99 9.26 0.30 6.57
C HIS A 99 10.66 -0.23 6.94
N SER A 100 10.73 -1.48 7.39
CA SER A 100 11.96 -2.15 7.85
C SER A 100 12.28 -3.43 7.05
N ALA A 101 11.91 -3.44 5.76
CA ALA A 101 12.24 -4.53 4.84
C ALA A 101 13.11 -4.02 3.68
N PRO A 102 14.03 -4.84 3.13
CA PRO A 102 14.87 -4.46 2.00
C PRO A 102 14.07 -3.99 0.76
N GLY A 103 14.53 -2.89 0.16
CA GLY A 103 14.00 -2.38 -1.11
C GLY A 103 14.70 -2.94 -2.34
N GLY A 104 14.48 -2.30 -3.49
CA GLY A 104 15.22 -2.58 -4.72
C GLY A 104 14.54 -3.56 -5.67
N PHE A 105 13.22 -3.67 -5.63
CA PHE A 105 12.45 -4.54 -6.54
C PHE A 105 11.52 -3.76 -7.49
N ALA A 106 11.53 -2.43 -7.43
CA ALA A 106 10.71 -1.58 -8.27
C ALA A 106 11.37 -1.27 -9.61
N ALA A 107 10.58 -1.27 -10.68
CA ALA A 107 11.00 -0.71 -11.98
C ALA A 107 10.80 0.81 -12.04
N ASP A 108 9.86 1.34 -11.26
CA ASP A 108 9.56 2.78 -11.28
C ASP A 108 10.72 3.56 -10.67
N VAL A 109 11.29 4.46 -11.47
CA VAL A 109 12.54 5.18 -11.19
C VAL A 109 12.52 5.89 -9.83
N LEU A 110 11.40 6.53 -9.46
CA LEU A 110 11.32 7.27 -8.20
C LEU A 110 11.52 6.34 -6.99
N TYR A 111 10.94 5.14 -7.05
CA TYR A 111 11.02 4.15 -5.98
C TYR A 111 12.34 3.37 -6.00
N ALA A 112 12.89 3.09 -7.18
CA ALA A 112 14.21 2.47 -7.30
C ALA A 112 15.30 3.40 -6.71
N LEU A 113 15.24 4.69 -7.00
CA LEU A 113 16.21 5.68 -6.53
C LEU A 113 16.25 5.86 -5.01
N SER A 114 15.11 5.71 -4.34
CA SER A 114 15.01 5.87 -2.89
C SER A 114 15.67 4.74 -2.09
N VAL A 115 16.19 3.72 -2.78
CA VAL A 115 16.83 2.54 -2.19
C VAL A 115 18.10 2.13 -2.95
N GLY A 116 18.67 3.04 -3.74
CA GLY A 116 19.94 2.81 -4.46
C GLY A 116 19.84 2.08 -5.80
N GLY A 117 18.64 1.74 -6.28
CA GLY A 117 18.39 1.10 -7.58
C GLY A 117 17.67 -0.24 -7.46
N PHE A 118 17.58 -0.95 -8.58
CA PHE A 118 17.08 -2.33 -8.64
C PHE A 118 18.16 -3.32 -8.18
N ILE A 119 17.79 -4.25 -7.31
CA ILE A 119 18.67 -5.25 -6.72
C ILE A 119 18.10 -6.63 -7.07
N PRO A 120 18.63 -7.31 -8.10
CA PRO A 120 18.06 -8.56 -8.61
C PRO A 120 17.89 -9.64 -7.55
N THR A 121 18.82 -9.75 -6.60
CA THR A 121 18.76 -10.73 -5.51
C THR A 121 17.60 -10.46 -4.55
N VAL A 122 17.27 -9.20 -4.28
CA VAL A 122 16.11 -8.85 -3.44
C VAL A 122 14.82 -9.12 -4.19
N ALA A 123 14.73 -8.70 -5.47
CA ALA A 123 13.57 -8.95 -6.30
C ALA A 123 13.28 -10.45 -6.42
N GLU A 124 14.30 -11.26 -6.69
CA GLU A 124 14.17 -12.72 -6.78
C GLU A 124 13.78 -13.34 -5.44
N ALA A 125 14.29 -12.85 -4.30
CA ALA A 125 13.87 -13.36 -2.98
C ALA A 125 12.37 -13.17 -2.73
N TYR A 126 11.82 -11.99 -3.08
CA TYR A 126 10.38 -11.72 -2.99
C TYR A 126 9.57 -12.59 -3.96
N VAL A 127 10.01 -12.71 -5.21
CA VAL A 127 9.34 -13.54 -6.23
C VAL A 127 9.35 -15.01 -5.83
N ALA A 128 10.51 -15.57 -5.46
CA ALA A 128 10.66 -16.97 -5.09
C ALA A 128 9.77 -17.34 -3.90
N ALA A 129 9.84 -16.58 -2.80
CA ALA A 129 8.99 -16.81 -1.64
C ALA A 129 7.49 -16.68 -1.96
N GLY A 130 7.12 -15.70 -2.80
CA GLY A 130 5.75 -15.54 -3.29
C GLY A 130 5.27 -16.74 -4.12
N VAL A 131 6.08 -17.22 -5.06
CA VAL A 131 5.79 -18.40 -5.89
C VAL A 131 5.67 -19.66 -5.05
N GLU A 132 6.59 -19.88 -4.11
CA GLU A 132 6.57 -21.02 -3.20
C GLU A 132 5.32 -21.01 -2.30
N ALA A 133 4.96 -19.85 -1.73
CA ALA A 133 3.77 -19.72 -0.91
C ALA A 133 2.50 -19.97 -1.72
N VAL A 134 2.40 -19.41 -2.93
CA VAL A 134 1.24 -19.61 -3.82
C VAL A 134 1.10 -21.07 -4.22
N ARG A 135 2.19 -21.73 -4.66
CA ARG A 135 2.15 -23.15 -5.06
C ARG A 135 1.76 -24.04 -3.88
N ALA A 136 2.36 -23.84 -2.71
CA ALA A 136 2.01 -24.61 -1.52
C ALA A 136 0.55 -24.41 -1.10
N ALA A 137 0.02 -23.18 -1.19
CA ALA A 137 -1.40 -22.93 -0.91
C ALA A 137 -2.33 -23.59 -1.95
N LEU A 138 -1.95 -23.63 -3.22
CA LEU A 138 -2.70 -24.31 -4.28
C LEU A 138 -2.66 -25.84 -4.13
N GLU A 139 -1.50 -26.40 -3.78
CA GLU A 139 -1.32 -27.83 -3.51
C GLU A 139 -2.12 -28.29 -2.27
N GLY A 140 -2.25 -27.40 -1.28
CA GLY A 140 -3.01 -27.64 -0.05
C GLY A 140 -4.53 -27.41 -0.16
N LEU A 141 -5.09 -27.21 -1.35
CA LEU A 141 -6.53 -26.99 -1.53
C LEU A 141 -7.34 -28.21 -1.05
N ALA A 142 -8.12 -28.02 0.00
CA ALA A 142 -9.03 -29.04 0.55
C ALA A 142 -10.41 -28.43 0.87
N PRO A 143 -11.50 -29.23 0.89
CA PRO A 143 -12.83 -28.72 1.20
C PRO A 143 -12.91 -27.99 2.56
N GLY A 144 -13.53 -26.81 2.58
CA GLY A 144 -13.61 -25.96 3.75
C GLY A 144 -14.63 -24.83 3.65
N ARG A 145 -14.78 -24.10 4.76
CA ARG A 145 -15.71 -22.97 4.90
C ARG A 145 -14.94 -21.69 5.17
N ILE A 146 -15.50 -20.59 4.69
CA ILE A 146 -15.02 -19.23 4.95
C ILE A 146 -16.08 -18.52 5.77
N ARG A 147 -15.70 -17.85 6.86
CA ARG A 147 -16.58 -17.03 7.69
C ARG A 147 -16.04 -15.63 7.81
N PHE A 148 -16.94 -14.66 7.88
CA PHE A 148 -16.59 -13.24 8.03
C PHE A 148 -17.05 -12.73 9.39
N ALA A 149 -16.23 -11.92 10.04
CA ALA A 149 -16.63 -11.12 11.20
C ALA A 149 -15.85 -9.81 11.24
N ALA A 150 -16.36 -8.86 12.02
CA ALA A 150 -15.74 -7.58 12.26
C ALA A 150 -15.82 -7.22 13.74
N GLY A 151 -14.87 -6.41 14.20
CA GLY A 151 -14.84 -5.90 15.57
C GLY A 151 -14.21 -4.52 15.61
N THR A 152 -14.79 -3.63 16.41
CA THR A 152 -14.28 -2.26 16.57
C THR A 152 -13.43 -2.16 17.84
N PHE A 153 -12.27 -1.51 17.75
CA PHE A 153 -11.48 -1.15 18.93
C PHE A 153 -12.22 -0.10 19.77
N SER A 154 -12.20 -0.24 21.10
CA SER A 154 -12.74 0.79 22.00
C SER A 154 -12.01 2.10 21.82
N ASP A 155 -12.63 3.22 22.20
CA ASP A 155 -12.07 4.56 21.96
C ASP A 155 -10.75 4.78 22.75
N GLU A 156 -10.57 4.07 23.86
CA GLU A 156 -9.37 4.15 24.72
C GLU A 156 -8.18 3.34 24.20
N SER A 157 -8.39 2.46 23.22
CA SER A 157 -7.33 1.55 22.72
C SER A 157 -6.29 2.32 21.89
N PRO A 158 -5.00 2.39 22.30
CA PRO A 158 -3.99 3.20 21.63
C PRO A 158 -3.34 2.45 20.45
N VAL A 159 -4.13 2.20 19.41
CA VAL A 159 -3.74 1.30 18.30
C VAL A 159 -3.43 2.03 16.98
N ALA A 160 -4.13 3.12 16.68
CA ALA A 160 -4.06 3.81 15.39
C ALA A 160 -4.46 5.28 15.54
N PHE A 161 -3.75 6.18 14.85
CA PHE A 161 -3.83 7.62 15.06
C PHE A 161 -3.70 8.39 13.75
N ASN A 162 -4.60 9.33 13.47
CA ASN A 162 -4.55 10.13 12.26
C ASN A 162 -3.38 11.12 12.31
N ARG A 163 -2.40 10.96 11.42
CA ARG A 163 -1.20 11.82 11.36
C ARG A 163 -1.42 13.12 10.57
N SER A 164 -2.58 13.28 9.95
CA SER A 164 -2.96 14.40 9.09
C SER A 164 -4.35 14.99 9.44
N LEU A 165 -4.67 15.07 10.73
CA LEU A 165 -5.98 15.49 11.26
C LEU A 165 -6.52 16.80 10.65
N ARG A 166 -5.65 17.78 10.34
CA ARG A 166 -6.06 19.04 9.70
C ARG A 166 -6.57 18.86 8.26
N ALA A 167 -6.04 17.89 7.52
CA ALA A 167 -6.53 17.53 6.20
C ALA A 167 -7.86 16.78 6.33
N TRP A 168 -7.91 15.77 7.21
CA TRP A 168 -9.12 14.99 7.48
C TRP A 168 -10.33 15.86 7.85
N ARG A 169 -10.15 16.89 8.70
CA ARG A 169 -11.21 17.82 9.12
C ARG A 169 -11.88 18.61 7.99
N ARG A 170 -11.26 18.65 6.81
CA ARG A 170 -11.83 19.36 5.65
C ARG A 170 -12.91 18.56 4.95
N ASN A 171 -12.98 17.25 5.19
CA ASN A 171 -14.03 16.41 4.65
C ASN A 171 -15.38 16.78 5.26
N PRO A 172 -16.46 16.86 4.45
CA PRO A 172 -17.82 16.95 4.98
C PRO A 172 -18.13 15.86 6.01
N GLU A 173 -17.62 14.64 5.79
CA GLU A 173 -17.77 13.48 6.67
C GLU A 173 -17.22 13.70 8.08
N ALA A 174 -16.30 14.65 8.28
CA ALA A 174 -15.81 14.99 9.61
C ALA A 174 -16.92 15.57 10.52
N LYS A 175 -17.96 16.17 9.93
CA LYS A 175 -19.12 16.71 10.67
C LYS A 175 -20.11 15.63 11.10
N GLU A 176 -20.21 14.57 10.30
CA GLU A 176 -21.11 13.44 10.51
C GLU A 176 -20.37 12.20 11.03
N TRP A 177 -19.15 12.41 11.52
CA TRP A 177 -18.32 11.31 11.99
C TRP A 177 -19.00 10.63 13.18
N PRO A 178 -18.98 9.29 13.29
CA PRO A 178 -19.68 8.57 14.36
C PRO A 178 -19.22 8.97 15.78
N ARG A 179 -18.04 9.59 15.88
CA ARG A 179 -17.44 10.04 17.13
C ARG A 179 -17.20 11.54 17.08
N LYS A 180 -17.36 12.21 18.23
CA LYS A 180 -17.00 13.62 18.35
C LYS A 180 -15.46 13.74 18.38
N VAL A 181 -14.89 14.34 17.33
CA VAL A 181 -13.43 14.49 17.19
C VAL A 181 -12.99 15.90 17.59
N GLY A 182 -12.43 16.03 18.80
CA GLY A 182 -11.77 17.22 19.32
C GLY A 182 -10.44 17.54 18.63
N ALA A 183 -9.91 18.74 18.90
CA ALA A 183 -8.76 19.32 18.17
C ALA A 183 -7.49 18.45 18.19
N PHE A 184 -7.39 17.53 19.16
CA PHE A 184 -6.24 16.67 19.40
C PHE A 184 -6.57 15.16 19.36
N ASP A 185 -7.82 14.80 19.08
CA ASP A 185 -8.33 13.41 19.14
C ASP A 185 -7.98 12.64 17.85
N THR A 186 -6.68 12.48 17.60
CA THR A 186 -6.16 11.86 16.37
C THR A 186 -6.57 10.39 16.22
N ASP A 187 -6.72 9.66 17.31
CA ASP A 187 -7.18 8.27 17.43
C ASP A 187 -8.66 8.06 17.10
N LEU A 188 -9.47 9.10 17.18
CA LEU A 188 -10.89 9.02 16.83
C LEU A 188 -11.16 9.39 15.37
N ALA A 189 -10.17 9.94 14.66
CA ALA A 189 -10.23 10.33 13.25
C ALA A 189 -9.71 9.26 12.27
N VAL A 190 -9.86 7.98 12.63
CA VAL A 190 -9.41 6.82 11.84
C VAL A 190 -10.51 5.77 11.77
N ASP A 191 -10.41 4.83 10.84
CA ASP A 191 -11.25 3.63 10.87
C ASP A 191 -10.74 2.66 11.95
N ARG A 192 -11.54 2.46 12.98
CA ARG A 192 -11.21 1.61 14.14
C ARG A 192 -11.77 0.19 14.02
N GLU A 193 -12.40 -0.14 12.90
CA GLU A 193 -12.94 -1.46 12.64
C GLU A 193 -11.86 -2.38 12.05
N MET A 194 -11.61 -3.49 12.73
CA MET A 194 -10.87 -4.62 12.17
C MET A 194 -11.87 -5.61 11.57
N THR A 195 -11.57 -6.10 10.38
CA THR A 195 -12.37 -7.14 9.71
C THR A 195 -11.53 -8.38 9.49
N LEU A 196 -12.15 -9.55 9.53
CA LEU A 196 -11.47 -10.84 9.52
C LEU A 196 -12.24 -11.85 8.67
N LEU A 197 -11.50 -12.57 7.82
CA LEU A 197 -11.92 -13.85 7.26
C LEU A 197 -11.29 -15.00 8.04
N ARG A 198 -12.13 -15.90 8.56
CA ARG A 198 -11.75 -17.17 9.16
C ARG A 198 -11.88 -18.26 8.10
N PHE A 199 -10.83 -19.03 7.94
CA PHE A 199 -10.78 -20.18 7.03
C PHE A 199 -10.69 -21.45 7.87
N GLU A 200 -11.54 -22.41 7.57
CA GLU A 200 -11.64 -23.66 8.30
C GLU A 200 -11.89 -24.84 7.36
N ASP A 201 -11.38 -26.01 7.73
CA ASP A 201 -11.61 -27.22 6.95
C ASP A 201 -13.07 -27.70 7.08
N ALA A 202 -13.42 -28.76 6.34
CA ALA A 202 -14.76 -29.35 6.41
C ALA A 202 -15.16 -29.85 7.82
N ALA A 203 -14.19 -30.11 8.71
CA ALA A 203 -14.41 -30.51 10.10
C ALA A 203 -14.49 -29.30 11.07
N GLY A 204 -14.34 -28.07 10.57
CA GLY A 204 -14.37 -26.84 11.37
C GLY A 204 -13.03 -26.49 12.03
N ARG A 205 -11.95 -27.22 11.73
CA ARG A 205 -10.62 -26.91 12.26
C ARG A 205 -10.06 -25.67 11.56
N PRO A 206 -9.48 -24.71 12.30
CA PRO A 206 -8.97 -23.48 11.72
C PRO A 206 -7.74 -23.75 10.84
N ILE A 207 -7.75 -23.21 9.61
CA ILE A 207 -6.64 -23.29 8.64
C ILE A 207 -5.87 -21.97 8.59
N ALA A 208 -6.59 -20.85 8.51
CA ALA A 208 -5.99 -19.53 8.37
C ALA A 208 -6.92 -18.41 8.85
N ALA A 209 -6.35 -17.22 9.03
CA ALA A 209 -7.08 -15.97 9.19
C ALA A 209 -6.50 -14.88 8.30
N TRP A 210 -7.36 -14.12 7.63
CA TRP A 210 -6.97 -12.90 6.91
C TRP A 210 -7.63 -11.68 7.54
N ASN A 211 -6.81 -10.81 8.13
CA ASN A 211 -7.24 -9.64 8.90
C ASN A 211 -6.95 -8.36 8.13
N TRP A 212 -7.88 -7.41 8.13
CA TRP A 212 -7.66 -6.04 7.67
C TRP A 212 -7.84 -5.07 8.83
N PHE A 213 -6.81 -4.25 9.04
CA PHE A 213 -6.87 -3.12 9.94
C PHE A 213 -5.94 -2.00 9.43
N PRO A 214 -6.42 -0.78 9.16
CA PRO A 214 -5.61 0.28 8.59
C PRO A 214 -4.72 0.93 9.66
N VAL A 215 -3.42 0.64 9.62
CA VAL A 215 -2.38 1.31 10.41
C VAL A 215 -1.03 1.09 9.74
N HIS A 216 -0.23 2.14 9.55
CA HIS A 216 1.12 1.98 9.00
C HIS A 216 1.96 1.01 9.84
N ALA A 217 2.76 0.19 9.16
CA ALA A 217 3.78 -0.64 9.79
C ALA A 217 5.09 0.15 9.90
N THR A 218 5.02 1.21 10.71
CA THR A 218 6.06 2.21 11.01
C THR A 218 6.31 2.32 12.52
N SER A 219 6.07 1.25 13.28
CA SER A 219 6.44 1.23 14.70
C SER A 219 7.96 1.25 14.89
N MET A 220 8.71 0.69 13.93
CA MET A 220 10.17 0.79 13.84
C MET A 220 10.57 2.01 13.00
N HIS A 221 11.29 2.96 13.59
CA HIS A 221 11.67 4.20 12.91
C HIS A 221 12.98 4.07 12.11
N ARG A 222 13.31 5.13 11.36
CA ARG A 222 14.49 5.21 10.49
C ARG A 222 15.85 5.04 11.19
N ASP A 223 15.89 5.17 12.52
CA ASP A 223 17.09 4.94 13.33
C ASP A 223 17.25 3.47 13.76
N HIS A 224 16.32 2.60 13.38
CA HIS A 224 16.42 1.15 13.56
C HIS A 224 16.99 0.46 12.30
N TYR A 225 18.18 -0.14 12.41
CA TYR A 225 18.93 -0.67 11.26
C TYR A 225 18.83 -2.20 11.07
N LEU A 226 17.87 -2.87 11.69
CA LEU A 226 17.64 -4.31 11.50
C LEU A 226 16.37 -4.55 10.68
N VAL A 227 16.42 -5.55 9.79
CA VAL A 227 15.25 -6.03 9.07
C VAL A 227 14.20 -6.49 10.08
N HIS A 228 12.96 -6.03 9.90
CA HIS A 228 11.88 -6.22 10.85
C HIS A 228 10.51 -6.21 10.17
N SER A 229 9.63 -7.12 10.59
CA SER A 229 8.27 -7.31 10.04
C SER A 229 7.23 -6.34 10.60
N ASP A 230 7.65 -5.50 11.55
CA ASP A 230 6.89 -4.43 12.23
C ASP A 230 5.62 -4.94 12.93
N ASN A 231 4.70 -4.05 13.30
CA ASN A 231 3.56 -4.36 14.15
C ASN A 231 2.63 -5.42 13.54
N LYS A 232 2.46 -5.44 12.20
CA LYS A 232 1.62 -6.41 11.50
C LYS A 232 2.25 -7.80 11.43
N GLY A 233 3.55 -7.90 11.17
CA GLY A 233 4.23 -9.19 11.15
C GLY A 233 4.31 -9.82 12.54
N LEU A 234 4.60 -9.01 13.57
CA LEU A 234 4.55 -9.47 14.96
C LEU A 234 3.13 -9.88 15.39
N ALA A 235 2.09 -9.16 14.94
CA ALA A 235 0.71 -9.52 15.24
C ALA A 235 0.32 -10.86 14.59
N ALA A 236 0.80 -11.13 13.37
CA ALA A 236 0.62 -12.41 12.70
C ALA A 236 1.22 -13.54 13.53
N VAL A 237 2.49 -13.44 13.90
CA VAL A 237 3.20 -14.46 14.70
C VAL A 237 2.51 -14.69 16.05
N ALA A 238 2.18 -13.61 16.77
CA ALA A 238 1.49 -13.72 18.06
C ALA A 238 0.13 -14.44 17.95
N THR A 239 -0.59 -14.23 16.84
CA THR A 239 -1.89 -14.87 16.58
C THR A 239 -1.72 -16.35 16.24
N GLU A 240 -0.76 -16.70 15.39
CA GLU A 240 -0.44 -18.09 15.03
C GLU A 240 -0.03 -18.88 16.27
N GLU A 241 0.85 -18.33 17.11
CA GLU A 241 1.27 -18.96 18.36
C GLU A 241 0.11 -19.14 19.35
N ALA A 242 -0.78 -18.14 19.46
CA ALA A 242 -1.94 -18.22 20.34
C ALA A 242 -2.90 -19.35 19.91
N ILE A 243 -3.18 -19.45 18.60
CA ILE A 243 -4.04 -20.51 18.05
C ILE A 243 -3.37 -21.88 18.18
N ALA A 244 -2.06 -21.98 17.91
CA ALA A 244 -1.31 -23.22 18.08
C ALA A 244 -1.37 -23.73 19.53
N ARG A 245 -1.31 -22.84 20.53
CA ARG A 245 -1.47 -23.20 21.95
C ARG A 245 -2.90 -23.67 22.28
N GLU A 246 -3.92 -23.03 21.70
CA GLU A 246 -5.33 -23.37 21.94
C GLU A 246 -5.70 -24.77 21.41
N ILE A 247 -5.16 -25.14 20.25
CA ILE A 247 -5.44 -26.42 19.58
C ILE A 247 -4.43 -27.53 19.94
N GLY A 248 -3.70 -27.38 21.05
CA GLY A 248 -2.78 -28.41 21.56
C GLY A 248 -1.59 -28.73 20.65
N GLY A 249 -1.22 -27.83 19.74
CA GLY A 249 -0.15 -28.04 18.75
C GLY A 249 -0.54 -28.94 17.57
N GLU A 250 -1.81 -29.35 17.43
CA GLU A 250 -2.27 -30.26 16.37
C GLU A 250 -2.30 -29.63 14.97
N ASN A 251 -2.25 -28.29 14.87
CA ASN A 251 -2.11 -27.57 13.60
C ASN A 251 -1.08 -26.43 13.71
N GLN A 252 0.22 -26.79 13.66
CA GLN A 252 1.32 -25.82 13.64
C GLN A 252 1.40 -25.00 12.33
N ASP A 253 0.61 -25.37 11.32
CA ASP A 253 0.63 -24.77 9.98
C ASP A 253 -0.43 -23.66 9.81
N PHE A 254 -1.09 -23.22 10.90
CA PHE A 254 -2.04 -22.11 10.84
C PHE A 254 -1.39 -20.83 10.31
N VAL A 255 -2.01 -20.19 9.33
CA VAL A 255 -1.50 -18.95 8.71
C VAL A 255 -2.33 -17.75 9.14
N ALA A 256 -1.72 -16.78 9.84
CA ALA A 256 -2.36 -15.50 10.12
C ALA A 256 -1.81 -14.40 9.21
N VAL A 257 -2.69 -13.67 8.53
CA VAL A 257 -2.32 -12.51 7.71
C VAL A 257 -2.88 -11.24 8.35
N PHE A 258 -2.04 -10.23 8.52
CA PHE A 258 -2.43 -8.89 8.94
C PHE A 258 -2.20 -7.93 7.77
N ALA A 259 -3.20 -7.86 6.89
CA ALA A 259 -3.18 -7.01 5.72
C ALA A 259 -3.50 -5.54 6.07
N GLN A 260 -3.25 -4.67 5.10
CA GLN A 260 -3.55 -3.26 5.17
C GLN A 260 -4.94 -2.92 4.65
N GLY A 261 -5.54 -1.88 5.23
CA GLY A 261 -6.71 -1.19 4.71
C GLY A 261 -6.34 0.17 4.12
N ALA A 262 -7.25 1.15 4.23
CA ALA A 262 -6.99 2.55 3.89
C ALA A 262 -6.19 3.27 5.00
N ALA A 263 -4.89 2.99 5.05
CA ALA A 263 -4.00 3.47 6.10
C ALA A 263 -3.25 4.77 5.78
N GLY A 264 -3.47 5.43 4.64
CA GLY A 264 -2.61 6.50 4.12
C GLY A 264 -2.33 7.65 5.10
N ASP A 265 -3.26 7.97 5.99
CA ASP A 265 -3.11 8.99 7.02
C ASP A 265 -3.09 8.43 8.46
N VAL A 266 -2.78 7.13 8.64
CA VAL A 266 -2.92 6.42 9.92
C VAL A 266 -1.59 5.87 10.43
N SER A 267 -1.15 6.39 11.57
CA SER A 267 0.11 6.07 12.24
C SER A 267 -0.12 5.18 13.47
N PRO A 268 0.79 4.23 13.80
CA PRO A 268 0.82 3.57 15.11
C PRO A 268 1.42 4.46 16.21
N ASN A 269 2.07 5.56 15.81
CA ASN A 269 2.81 6.49 16.66
C ASN A 269 1.97 7.72 17.02
N PHE A 270 1.95 8.09 18.30
CA PHE A 270 1.04 9.11 18.84
C PHE A 270 1.63 9.95 19.97
N ARG A 271 2.87 9.66 20.40
CA ARG A 271 3.49 10.35 21.52
C ARG A 271 4.84 10.91 21.12
N ARG A 272 5.09 12.17 21.48
CA ARG A 272 6.42 12.77 21.38
C ARG A 272 7.11 12.67 22.73
N HIS A 273 8.20 11.91 22.83
CA HIS A 273 8.99 11.80 24.05
C HIS A 273 9.96 12.98 24.19
N VAL A 274 10.30 13.34 25.43
CA VAL A 274 11.27 14.40 25.71
C VAL A 274 12.61 14.08 25.05
N GLY A 275 13.17 15.04 24.32
CA GLY A 275 14.42 14.88 23.56
C GLY A 275 14.25 14.25 22.17
N ILE A 276 13.08 13.69 21.83
CA ILE A 276 12.78 13.15 20.50
C ILE A 276 12.00 14.18 19.67
N ARG A 277 12.38 14.33 18.40
CA ARG A 277 11.81 15.34 17.49
C ARG A 277 10.60 14.84 16.69
N GLU A 278 10.47 13.54 16.56
CA GLU A 278 9.45 12.78 15.84
C GLU A 278 8.42 12.16 16.79
N MET A 279 7.26 11.80 16.25
CA MET A 279 6.25 11.01 16.96
C MET A 279 6.69 9.54 17.06
N ARG A 280 6.54 8.96 18.25
CA ARG A 280 6.83 7.56 18.59
C ARG A 280 5.59 6.87 19.16
N GLY A 281 5.70 5.57 19.40
CA GLY A 281 4.64 4.77 20.01
C GLY A 281 4.49 5.01 21.52
N ALA A 282 3.84 4.06 22.18
CA ALA A 282 3.53 4.12 23.61
C ALA A 282 4.80 4.26 24.48
N PHE A 283 5.91 3.67 24.05
CA PHE A 283 7.19 3.65 24.74
C PHE A 283 8.27 4.40 23.95
N ARG A 284 9.36 4.75 24.62
CA ARG A 284 10.54 5.36 23.97
C ARG A 284 11.31 4.34 23.13
N ASP A 285 11.26 3.07 23.52
CA ASP A 285 11.82 1.95 22.79
C ASP A 285 10.84 1.52 21.68
N ASP A 286 11.33 1.52 20.44
CA ASP A 286 10.53 1.23 19.26
C ASP A 286 10.09 -0.24 19.23
N GLU A 287 10.97 -1.18 19.58
CA GLU A 287 10.62 -2.60 19.61
C GLU A 287 9.51 -2.89 20.62
N ARG A 288 9.60 -2.31 21.83
CA ARG A 288 8.55 -2.43 22.84
C ARG A 288 7.25 -1.80 22.36
N SER A 289 7.30 -0.65 21.68
CA SER A 289 6.12 -0.02 21.09
C SER A 289 5.50 -0.87 19.97
N CYS A 290 6.35 -1.47 19.15
CA CYS A 290 5.98 -2.37 18.06
C CYS A 290 5.29 -3.63 18.58
N ARG A 291 5.90 -4.31 19.57
CA ARG A 291 5.30 -5.47 20.26
C ARG A 291 3.98 -5.12 20.92
N TYR A 292 3.91 -3.98 21.62
CA TYR A 292 2.67 -3.54 22.27
C TYR A 292 1.54 -3.30 21.27
N ASN A 293 1.81 -2.63 20.15
CA ASN A 293 0.81 -2.42 19.10
C ASN A 293 0.39 -3.76 18.45
N ALA A 294 1.35 -4.65 18.20
CA ALA A 294 1.12 -5.98 17.66
C ALA A 294 0.22 -6.85 18.57
N GLU A 295 0.46 -6.83 19.88
CA GLU A 295 -0.34 -7.55 20.87
C GLU A 295 -1.79 -7.05 20.93
N ILE A 296 -2.01 -5.73 20.82
CA ILE A 296 -3.35 -5.15 20.75
C ILE A 296 -4.08 -5.62 19.49
N GLN A 297 -3.39 -5.59 18.33
CA GLN A 297 -3.95 -6.07 17.07
C GLN A 297 -4.27 -7.57 17.14
N SER A 298 -3.33 -8.39 17.62
CA SER A 298 -3.50 -9.84 17.76
C SER A 298 -4.64 -10.21 18.70
N ARG A 299 -4.76 -9.55 19.87
CA ARG A 299 -5.86 -9.79 20.81
C ARG A 299 -7.22 -9.52 20.17
N LYS A 300 -7.36 -8.40 19.43
CA LYS A 300 -8.60 -8.09 18.73
C LYS A 300 -8.88 -9.07 17.60
N ALA A 301 -7.85 -9.50 16.85
CA ALA A 301 -8.01 -10.51 15.82
C ALA A 301 -8.50 -11.85 16.41
N LEU A 302 -7.94 -12.31 17.54
CA LEU A 302 -8.37 -13.52 18.23
C LEU A 302 -9.83 -13.42 18.74
N GLU A 303 -10.22 -12.26 19.29
CA GLU A 303 -11.62 -11.99 19.67
C GLU A 303 -12.56 -12.13 18.47
N ILE A 304 -12.23 -11.48 17.35
CA ILE A 304 -13.03 -11.54 16.12
C ILE A 304 -13.00 -12.96 15.53
N PHE A 305 -11.88 -13.67 15.62
CA PHE A 305 -11.71 -15.03 15.11
C PHE A 305 -12.61 -16.03 15.85
N ALA A 306 -12.73 -15.88 17.17
CA ALA A 306 -13.66 -16.65 17.99
C ALA A 306 -15.12 -16.27 17.69
N ALA A 307 -15.41 -14.98 17.44
CA ALA A 307 -16.74 -14.56 17.00
C ALA A 307 -17.10 -15.12 15.62
N ALA A 308 -16.16 -15.12 14.67
CA ALA A 308 -16.32 -15.62 13.31
C ALA A 308 -16.68 -17.11 13.28
N ALA A 309 -16.16 -17.92 14.21
CA ALA A 309 -16.52 -19.33 14.33
C ALA A 309 -18.03 -19.58 14.50
N ARG A 310 -18.76 -18.58 15.03
CA ARG A 310 -20.22 -18.62 15.25
C ARG A 310 -21.02 -17.92 14.15
N ALA A 311 -20.35 -17.16 13.27
CA ALA A 311 -20.99 -16.47 12.16
C ALA A 311 -21.40 -17.48 11.07
N PRO A 312 -22.43 -17.20 10.25
CA PRO A 312 -22.75 -18.05 9.10
C PRO A 312 -21.56 -18.13 8.12
N ALA A 313 -21.39 -19.28 7.47
CA ALA A 313 -20.42 -19.40 6.39
C ALA A 313 -20.82 -18.56 5.19
N LEU A 314 -19.84 -18.01 4.49
CA LEU A 314 -20.05 -17.37 3.20
C LEU A 314 -20.57 -18.42 2.21
N GLU A 315 -21.48 -18.01 1.33
CA GLU A 315 -21.88 -18.83 0.20
C GLU A 315 -20.66 -19.13 -0.68
N ALA A 316 -20.52 -20.38 -1.14
CA ALA A 316 -19.42 -20.86 -1.99
C ALA A 316 -19.48 -20.32 -3.43
N LYS A 317 -19.58 -19.00 -3.58
CA LYS A 317 -19.51 -18.28 -4.86
C LYS A 317 -18.29 -17.40 -4.86
N LEU A 318 -17.53 -17.50 -5.95
CA LEU A 318 -16.35 -16.67 -6.18
C LEU A 318 -16.44 -16.07 -7.57
N ASP A 319 -16.22 -14.77 -7.65
CA ASP A 319 -15.98 -14.07 -8.90
C ASP A 319 -14.86 -13.06 -8.72
N ALA A 320 -14.11 -12.78 -9.78
CA ALA A 320 -13.04 -11.80 -9.73
C ALA A 320 -12.90 -11.08 -11.07
N VAL A 321 -12.55 -9.80 -11.00
CA VAL A 321 -12.16 -8.98 -12.14
C VAL A 321 -10.97 -8.11 -11.75
N LEU A 322 -10.02 -8.00 -12.67
CA LEU A 322 -8.94 -7.01 -12.60
C LEU A 322 -8.93 -6.25 -13.90
N GLU A 323 -8.69 -4.94 -13.85
CA GLU A 323 -8.49 -4.09 -15.02
C GLU A 323 -7.31 -3.14 -14.81
N TYR A 324 -6.61 -2.81 -15.89
CA TYR A 324 -5.67 -1.69 -15.89
C TYR A 324 -6.32 -0.45 -16.49
N HIS A 325 -5.99 0.69 -15.91
CA HIS A 325 -6.48 2.01 -16.33
C HIS A 325 -5.31 3.00 -16.35
N ASP A 326 -5.25 3.86 -17.36
CA ASP A 326 -4.27 4.96 -17.42
C ASP A 326 -4.80 6.15 -16.63
N PHE A 327 -4.23 6.37 -15.44
CA PHE A 327 -4.64 7.44 -14.54
C PHE A 327 -4.13 8.82 -14.95
N SER A 328 -3.34 8.94 -16.02
CA SER A 328 -2.81 10.23 -16.48
C SER A 328 -3.84 11.10 -17.22
N GLY A 329 -5.06 10.61 -17.43
CA GLY A 329 -6.09 11.35 -18.16
C GLY A 329 -7.52 10.83 -18.00
N ILE A 330 -7.88 10.28 -16.84
CA ILE A 330 -9.23 9.79 -16.57
C ILE A 330 -10.19 10.97 -16.46
N GLU A 331 -11.23 10.96 -17.29
CA GLU A 331 -12.38 11.84 -17.12
C GLU A 331 -13.20 11.37 -15.91
N VAL A 332 -13.51 12.31 -15.02
CA VAL A 332 -14.19 12.04 -13.77
C VAL A 332 -15.69 12.07 -13.99
N ASP A 333 -16.37 11.01 -13.53
CA ASP A 333 -17.83 10.99 -13.55
C ASP A 333 -18.39 12.11 -12.65
N PRO A 334 -19.24 13.01 -13.19
CA PRO A 334 -19.87 14.10 -12.44
C PRO A 334 -20.56 13.66 -11.13
N ARG A 335 -21.02 12.40 -11.05
CA ARG A 335 -21.64 11.82 -9.85
C ARG A 335 -20.72 11.87 -8.63
N PHE A 336 -19.40 11.75 -8.82
CA PHE A 336 -18.42 11.73 -7.73
C PHE A 336 -17.84 13.09 -7.37
N VAL A 337 -18.30 14.16 -8.02
CA VAL A 337 -17.78 15.52 -7.86
C VAL A 337 -18.89 16.58 -7.73
N GLY A 338 -20.10 16.18 -7.36
CA GLY A 338 -21.23 17.08 -7.13
C GLY A 338 -21.79 17.68 -8.41
N GLY A 339 -21.82 16.91 -9.51
CA GLY A 339 -22.38 17.31 -10.80
C GLY A 339 -21.44 18.17 -11.67
N ARG A 340 -20.24 18.50 -11.19
CA ARG A 340 -19.24 19.24 -11.99
C ARG A 340 -18.78 18.39 -13.18
N LYS A 341 -18.70 19.02 -14.35
CA LYS A 341 -18.27 18.40 -15.60
C LYS A 341 -16.83 18.80 -15.94
N GLU A 342 -16.25 18.11 -16.93
CA GLU A 342 -14.92 18.43 -17.50
C GLU A 342 -13.76 18.36 -16.50
N LEU A 343 -13.94 17.62 -15.40
CA LEU A 343 -12.88 17.32 -14.45
C LEU A 343 -12.17 16.05 -14.90
N ARG A 344 -10.83 16.07 -14.81
CA ARG A 344 -9.98 14.94 -15.19
C ARG A 344 -8.76 14.83 -14.30
N THR A 345 -8.11 13.67 -14.33
CA THR A 345 -6.74 13.52 -13.84
C THR A 345 -5.70 13.92 -14.90
N GLY A 346 -4.44 13.92 -14.49
CA GLY A 346 -3.30 14.39 -15.29
C GLY A 346 -2.08 13.51 -15.00
N PRO A 347 -0.97 13.72 -15.73
CA PRO A 347 0.28 13.00 -15.48
C PRO A 347 0.68 13.06 -14.00
N ALA A 348 1.35 12.01 -13.51
CA ALA A 348 1.77 11.96 -12.12
C ALA A 348 2.74 13.09 -11.75
N GLU A 349 2.46 13.80 -10.66
CA GLU A 349 3.32 14.85 -10.14
C GLU A 349 3.43 14.80 -8.62
N VAL A 350 4.65 14.98 -8.14
CA VAL A 350 5.01 15.05 -6.73
C VAL A 350 5.08 16.50 -6.30
N GLY A 351 4.36 16.81 -5.22
CA GLY A 351 4.37 18.13 -4.61
C GLY A 351 5.49 18.33 -3.59
N LEU A 352 5.85 19.59 -3.37
CA LEU A 352 6.75 20.06 -2.32
C LEU A 352 6.45 19.46 -0.92
N PRO A 353 5.19 19.22 -0.50
CA PRO A 353 4.89 18.56 0.78
C PRO A 353 5.61 17.23 1.00
N GLN A 354 5.91 16.47 -0.07
CA GLN A 354 6.65 15.22 0.04
C GLN A 354 8.04 15.42 0.66
N LEU A 355 8.69 16.57 0.39
CA LEU A 355 10.01 16.87 0.95
C LEU A 355 9.97 17.12 2.46
N TYR A 356 8.82 17.46 3.05
CA TYR A 356 8.72 17.66 4.50
C TYR A 356 8.67 16.34 5.29
N GLY A 357 8.29 15.23 4.65
CA GLY A 357 7.96 13.98 5.33
C GLY A 357 6.69 14.08 6.18
N THR A 358 6.56 13.18 7.15
CA THR A 358 5.41 13.09 8.06
C THR A 358 5.81 13.44 9.50
N ALA A 359 4.86 13.33 10.44
CA ALA A 359 5.16 13.48 11.87
C ALA A 359 6.05 12.34 12.41
N GLU A 360 6.12 11.21 11.72
CA GLU A 360 6.88 10.01 12.11
C GLU A 360 8.31 10.03 11.52
N GLY A 361 8.47 10.52 10.30
CA GLY A 361 9.75 10.62 9.62
C GLY A 361 9.89 11.97 8.93
N ARG A 362 10.82 12.80 9.42
CA ARG A 362 11.14 14.09 8.79
C ARG A 362 11.83 13.87 7.46
N GLY A 363 11.42 14.65 6.46
CA GLY A 363 12.08 14.72 5.16
C GLY A 363 13.31 15.63 5.19
N ALA A 364 13.52 16.37 4.10
CA ALA A 364 14.68 17.23 3.88
C ALA A 364 14.77 18.40 4.91
N PRO A 365 15.97 19.00 5.09
CA PRO A 365 16.14 20.15 5.98
C PRO A 365 15.25 21.34 5.63
N LEU A 366 14.58 21.93 6.62
CA LEU A 366 13.65 23.07 6.43
C LEU A 366 14.24 24.26 5.64
N PRO A 367 15.50 24.70 5.86
CA PRO A 367 16.07 25.79 5.07
C PRO A 367 16.14 25.47 3.58
N MET A 368 16.46 24.22 3.22
CA MET A 368 16.48 23.75 1.84
C MET A 368 15.08 23.78 1.22
N ILE A 369 14.08 23.24 1.93
CA ILE A 369 12.69 23.23 1.43
C ILE A 369 12.17 24.67 1.24
N ARG A 370 12.48 25.59 2.15
CA ARG A 370 12.12 27.02 2.02
C ARG A 370 12.76 27.66 0.80
N ALA A 371 14.03 27.39 0.54
CA ALA A 371 14.72 27.90 -0.64
C ALA A 371 14.05 27.39 -1.93
N ILE A 372 13.73 26.09 -2.00
CA ILE A 372 12.99 25.50 -3.13
C ILE A 372 11.63 26.19 -3.28
N ALA A 373 10.88 26.36 -2.19
CA ALA A 373 9.56 27.00 -2.22
C ALA A 373 9.60 28.43 -2.79
N ILE A 374 10.59 29.23 -2.38
CA ILE A 374 10.79 30.60 -2.88
C ILE A 374 11.04 30.59 -4.39
N VAL A 375 11.91 29.68 -4.87
CA VAL A 375 12.21 29.56 -6.30
C VAL A 375 10.97 29.15 -7.10
N VAL A 376 10.25 28.12 -6.67
CA VAL A 376 9.01 27.66 -7.34
C VAL A 376 7.98 28.81 -7.40
N TRP A 377 7.80 29.53 -6.29
CA TRP A 377 6.84 30.63 -6.21
C TRP A 377 7.24 31.82 -7.09
N ALA A 378 8.53 32.20 -7.10
CA ALA A 378 9.04 33.25 -7.96
C ALA A 378 8.83 32.93 -9.45
N CYS A 379 9.03 31.67 -9.85
CA CYS A 379 8.80 31.23 -11.23
C CYS A 379 7.31 31.29 -11.62
N ARG A 380 6.40 30.87 -10.73
CA ARG A 380 4.94 30.99 -10.96
C ARG A 380 4.51 32.44 -11.13
N ILE A 381 5.03 33.35 -10.31
CA ILE A 381 4.73 34.79 -10.45
C ILE A 381 5.25 35.33 -11.77
N TYR A 382 6.49 34.99 -12.13
CA TYR A 382 7.08 35.40 -13.41
C TYR A 382 6.19 34.94 -14.57
N ASN A 383 5.78 33.68 -14.58
CA ASN A 383 4.90 33.12 -15.61
C ASN A 383 3.55 33.84 -15.68
N ALA A 384 2.91 34.10 -14.52
CA ALA A 384 1.65 34.84 -14.48
C ALA A 384 1.77 36.28 -15.01
N ILE A 385 2.91 36.96 -14.76
CA ILE A 385 3.20 38.28 -15.31
C ILE A 385 3.38 38.19 -16.83
N VAL A 386 4.13 37.20 -17.33
CA VAL A 386 4.32 36.98 -18.78
C VAL A 386 3.00 36.74 -19.49
N ASP A 387 2.13 35.88 -18.93
CA ASP A 387 0.81 35.59 -19.49
C ASP A 387 -0.08 36.84 -19.52
N ARG A 388 -0.06 37.65 -18.46
CA ARG A 388 -0.83 38.90 -18.38
C ARG A 388 -0.35 39.95 -19.39
N LEU A 389 0.94 39.99 -19.69
CA LEU A 389 1.55 40.94 -20.63
C LEU A 389 1.45 40.47 -22.09
N GLY A 390 0.78 39.35 -22.38
CA GLY A 390 0.64 38.80 -23.74
C GLY A 390 1.98 38.40 -24.38
N GLY A 391 3.00 38.15 -23.55
CA GLY A 391 4.37 38.04 -24.00
C GLY A 391 4.68 36.71 -24.71
N ARG A 392 5.46 36.76 -25.80
CA ARG A 392 6.17 35.61 -26.40
C ARG A 392 7.43 35.22 -25.60
N ALA A 393 7.54 35.64 -24.34
CA ALA A 393 8.73 35.44 -23.52
C ALA A 393 8.90 33.96 -23.13
N THR A 394 10.13 33.54 -22.89
CA THR A 394 10.43 32.17 -22.46
C THR A 394 9.81 31.92 -21.09
N ARG A 395 8.87 30.98 -21.02
CA ARG A 395 8.29 30.54 -19.74
C ARG A 395 9.35 29.87 -18.89
N TRP A 396 9.31 30.15 -17.60
CA TRP A 396 10.07 29.40 -16.61
C TRP A 396 9.32 28.12 -16.22
N PRO A 397 10.01 27.10 -15.70
CA PRO A 397 9.38 25.92 -15.10
C PRO A 397 8.32 26.28 -14.05
N TRP A 398 7.48 25.33 -13.63
CA TRP A 398 6.37 25.52 -12.68
C TRP A 398 5.27 26.39 -13.26
N THR A 399 4.64 25.89 -14.33
CA THR A 399 3.40 26.46 -14.85
C THR A 399 2.19 25.98 -14.06
N ASP A 400 1.14 26.79 -13.98
CA ASP A 400 -0.11 26.39 -13.34
C ASP A 400 -0.75 25.23 -14.14
N ASP A 401 -0.66 24.00 -13.64
CA ASP A 401 -1.47 22.89 -14.15
C ASP A 401 -2.85 22.90 -13.46
N PRO A 402 -3.95 23.21 -14.17
CA PRO A 402 -5.28 23.22 -13.59
C PRO A 402 -5.71 21.87 -13.00
N VAL A 403 -5.12 20.75 -13.46
CA VAL A 403 -5.39 19.40 -12.93
C VAL A 403 -4.76 19.19 -11.55
N GLN A 404 -3.56 19.74 -11.34
CA GLN A 404 -2.80 19.66 -10.08
C GLN A 404 -3.14 20.83 -9.14
N GLY A 405 -3.76 21.88 -9.66
CA GLY A 405 -4.34 22.98 -8.91
C GLY A 405 -3.31 23.73 -8.06
N ARG A 406 -3.44 23.64 -6.73
CA ARG A 406 -2.59 24.38 -5.78
C ARG A 406 -1.32 23.63 -5.37
N LYS A 407 -1.10 22.41 -5.87
CA LYS A 407 0.13 21.68 -5.59
C LYS A 407 1.32 22.50 -6.13
N LEU A 408 2.37 22.62 -5.32
CA LEU A 408 3.65 23.18 -5.74
C LEU A 408 4.51 22.02 -6.20
N ASN A 409 4.54 21.77 -7.50
CA ASN A 409 5.21 20.59 -8.05
C ASN A 409 6.73 20.70 -7.92
N VAL A 410 7.36 19.57 -7.59
CA VAL A 410 8.83 19.46 -7.53
C VAL A 410 9.36 18.35 -8.42
N VAL A 411 8.55 17.33 -8.73
CA VAL A 411 8.89 16.28 -9.69
C VAL A 411 7.68 16.01 -10.59
N GLY A 412 7.82 16.24 -11.88
CA GLY A 412 6.89 15.80 -12.92
C GLY A 412 7.13 14.32 -13.24
N ALA A 413 6.73 13.44 -12.33
CA ALA A 413 7.04 12.02 -12.40
C ALA A 413 6.48 11.34 -13.65
N GLY A 414 5.29 11.73 -14.11
CA GLY A 414 4.64 11.24 -15.33
C GLY A 414 5.34 11.71 -16.61
N VAL A 415 5.93 12.91 -16.58
CA VAL A 415 6.58 13.55 -17.74
C VAL A 415 8.11 13.43 -17.74
N ARG A 416 8.68 12.79 -16.71
CA ARG A 416 10.14 12.57 -16.51
C ARG A 416 10.90 13.86 -16.26
N GLU A 417 10.28 14.79 -15.55
CA GLU A 417 10.87 16.09 -15.23
C GLU A 417 11.12 16.27 -13.75
N ILE A 418 12.19 16.98 -13.42
CA ILE A 418 12.52 17.36 -12.05
C ILE A 418 12.59 18.87 -12.06
N PHE A 419 11.84 19.47 -11.14
CA PHE A 419 11.67 20.91 -11.06
C PHE A 419 11.13 21.53 -12.36
N GLU A 420 10.37 20.76 -13.16
CA GLU A 420 9.79 21.16 -14.47
C GLU A 420 10.79 21.78 -15.47
N THR A 421 12.09 21.51 -15.29
CA THR A 421 13.16 22.20 -16.05
C THR A 421 13.31 21.72 -17.50
N GLY A 422 12.60 20.65 -17.91
CA GLY A 422 12.75 19.95 -19.21
C GLY A 422 14.16 19.39 -19.49
N ARG A 423 15.17 19.75 -18.70
CA ARG A 423 16.58 19.34 -18.78
C ARG A 423 17.18 19.34 -17.38
N ILE A 424 17.11 18.21 -16.70
CA ILE A 424 17.77 17.96 -15.40
C ILE A 424 19.26 18.39 -15.38
N THR A 425 19.94 18.38 -16.54
CA THR A 425 21.33 18.83 -16.66
C THR A 425 21.53 20.33 -16.44
N ARG A 426 20.47 21.15 -16.53
CA ARG A 426 20.49 22.61 -16.31
C ARG A 426 20.12 23.03 -14.89
N LEU A 427 19.87 22.08 -13.98
CA LEU A 427 19.65 22.38 -12.56
C LEU A 427 20.83 23.18 -11.99
N VAL A 428 20.52 24.39 -11.50
CA VAL A 428 21.46 25.39 -10.93
C VAL A 428 22.18 24.84 -9.69
N PHE A 429 21.66 23.79 -9.06
CA PHE A 429 22.29 23.13 -7.91
C PHE A 429 23.43 22.19 -8.35
N PRO A 430 24.69 22.41 -7.90
CA PRO A 430 25.79 21.48 -8.11
C PRO A 430 25.44 20.06 -7.63
N GLY A 431 25.80 19.03 -8.41
CA GLY A 431 25.56 17.62 -8.04
C GLY A 431 26.30 17.17 -6.77
N ALA A 432 27.25 17.97 -6.29
CA ALA A 432 28.03 17.72 -5.07
C ALA A 432 27.28 18.02 -3.76
N ILE A 433 26.08 18.64 -3.82
CA ILE A 433 25.36 19.11 -2.62
C ILE A 433 24.42 18.05 -2.05
N HIS A 434 23.99 17.05 -2.85
CA HIS A 434 23.17 15.94 -2.37
C HIS A 434 23.29 14.71 -3.29
N PRO A 435 23.47 13.48 -2.76
CA PRO A 435 23.61 12.25 -3.55
C PRO A 435 22.47 12.03 -4.55
N VAL A 436 21.23 12.37 -4.17
CA VAL A 436 20.06 12.30 -5.05
C VAL A 436 20.19 13.23 -6.25
N ILE A 437 20.67 14.48 -6.09
CA ILE A 437 20.84 15.41 -7.23
C ILE A 437 21.95 14.90 -8.17
N GLY A 438 23.02 14.34 -7.60
CA GLY A 438 24.09 13.67 -8.37
C GLY A 438 23.56 12.47 -9.18
N ALA A 439 22.79 11.58 -8.54
CA ALA A 439 22.12 10.47 -9.19
C ALA A 439 21.19 10.98 -10.31
N LEU A 440 20.30 11.91 -10.03
CA LEU A 440 19.39 12.50 -11.00
C LEU A 440 20.12 13.09 -12.24
N LYS A 441 21.27 13.76 -12.03
CA LYS A 441 22.10 14.27 -13.14
C LYS A 441 22.80 13.16 -13.94
N LYS A 442 23.29 12.09 -13.29
CA LYS A 442 23.80 10.88 -13.96
C LYS A 442 22.67 10.22 -14.77
N TRP A 443 21.45 10.24 -14.24
CA TRP A 443 20.26 9.61 -14.80
C TRP A 443 19.71 10.34 -16.03
N ALA A 444 19.67 11.67 -16.00
CA ALA A 444 19.25 12.47 -17.16
C ALA A 444 20.08 12.25 -18.43
N LYS A 445 21.32 11.76 -18.25
CA LYS A 445 22.23 11.41 -19.35
C LYS A 445 22.03 9.97 -19.86
N ASN A 446 21.36 9.10 -19.11
CA ASN A 446 21.13 7.71 -19.50
C ASN A 446 19.84 7.59 -20.34
N PRO A 447 19.93 7.29 -21.64
CA PRO A 447 18.76 7.25 -22.53
C PRO A 447 17.77 6.12 -22.17
N ALA A 448 18.24 5.02 -21.58
CA ALA A 448 17.37 3.91 -21.19
C ALA A 448 16.33 4.34 -20.15
N LEU A 449 16.68 5.28 -19.26
CA LEU A 449 15.77 5.80 -18.24
C LEU A 449 14.63 6.68 -18.81
N ARG A 450 14.69 7.01 -20.10
CA ARG A 450 13.58 7.68 -20.79
C ARG A 450 12.50 6.71 -21.24
N GLU A 451 12.72 5.41 -21.20
CA GLU A 451 11.73 4.42 -21.62
C GLU A 451 10.42 4.54 -20.83
N ARG A 452 10.49 4.91 -19.54
CA ARG A 452 9.35 4.92 -18.64
C ARG A 452 9.22 6.21 -17.84
N PRO A 453 7.99 6.60 -17.45
CA PRO A 453 7.77 7.59 -16.40
C PRO A 453 8.41 7.19 -15.06
N PHE A 454 8.61 8.15 -14.16
CA PHE A 454 9.24 7.89 -12.86
C PHE A 454 8.34 7.20 -11.85
N THR A 455 7.03 7.23 -12.07
CA THR A 455 6.01 6.53 -11.29
C THR A 455 5.02 5.89 -12.27
N PRO A 456 4.31 4.83 -11.88
CA PRO A 456 3.38 4.17 -12.79
C PRO A 456 2.23 5.12 -13.17
N GLN A 457 1.84 5.11 -14.46
CA GLN A 457 0.65 5.82 -14.95
C GLN A 457 -0.53 4.86 -15.16
N VAL A 458 -0.22 3.63 -15.57
CA VAL A 458 -1.19 2.56 -15.77
C VAL A 458 -1.27 1.73 -14.48
N LEU A 459 -2.45 1.67 -13.87
CA LEU A 459 -2.65 1.08 -12.54
C LEU A 459 -3.65 -0.08 -12.55
N PRO A 460 -3.36 -1.19 -11.85
CA PRO A 460 -4.30 -2.31 -11.70
C PRO A 460 -5.31 -2.02 -10.58
N VAL A 461 -6.61 -2.09 -10.90
CA VAL A 461 -7.69 -2.17 -9.91
C VAL A 461 -8.33 -3.55 -9.95
N GLN A 462 -8.71 -4.09 -8.80
CA GLN A 462 -9.26 -5.44 -8.71
C GLN A 462 -10.47 -5.47 -7.78
N LEU A 463 -11.46 -6.27 -8.14
CA LEU A 463 -12.60 -6.62 -7.30
C LEU A 463 -12.73 -8.15 -7.24
N VAL A 464 -12.78 -8.69 -6.03
CA VAL A 464 -13.04 -10.11 -5.77
C VAL A 464 -14.31 -10.22 -4.96
N ARG A 465 -15.30 -10.97 -5.42
CA ARG A 465 -16.54 -11.27 -4.69
C ARG A 465 -16.46 -12.67 -4.12
N LEU A 466 -16.72 -12.82 -2.83
CA LEU A 466 -16.75 -14.07 -2.07
C LEU A 466 -18.08 -14.13 -1.32
N GLY A 467 -19.06 -14.83 -1.90
CA GLY A 467 -20.44 -14.82 -1.40
C GLY A 467 -20.98 -13.39 -1.28
N HIS A 468 -21.38 -13.00 -0.06
CA HIS A 468 -21.91 -11.66 0.25
C HIS A 468 -20.83 -10.62 0.59
N LEU A 469 -19.54 -10.97 0.54
CA LEU A 469 -18.41 -10.07 0.75
C LEU A 469 -17.76 -9.71 -0.59
N ALA A 470 -17.20 -8.51 -0.71
CA ALA A 470 -16.25 -8.17 -1.76
C ALA A 470 -14.98 -7.53 -1.20
N ILE A 471 -13.87 -7.76 -1.89
CA ILE A 471 -12.54 -7.22 -1.60
C ILE A 471 -12.13 -6.34 -2.78
N ALA A 472 -11.90 -5.06 -2.53
CA ALA A 472 -11.44 -4.10 -3.53
C ALA A 472 -9.93 -3.85 -3.36
N GLY A 473 -9.14 -4.33 -4.29
CA GLY A 473 -7.69 -4.13 -4.33
C GLY A 473 -7.33 -2.79 -4.97
N VAL A 474 -6.62 -1.93 -4.24
CA VAL A 474 -6.18 -0.62 -4.72
C VAL A 474 -4.65 -0.47 -4.67
N PRO A 475 -4.00 0.02 -5.75
CA PRO A 475 -2.54 0.11 -5.86
C PRO A 475 -1.99 1.40 -5.24
N ALA A 476 -2.48 1.81 -4.07
CA ALA A 476 -2.08 3.06 -3.42
C ALA A 476 -2.40 3.11 -1.92
N GLU A 477 -1.88 4.13 -1.25
CA GLU A 477 -2.16 4.47 0.15
C GLU A 477 -3.39 5.40 0.24
N PHE A 478 -4.58 4.82 0.33
CA PHE A 478 -5.82 5.59 0.52
C PHE A 478 -5.86 6.15 1.94
N THR A 479 -6.20 7.43 2.09
CA THR A 479 -6.56 7.99 3.40
C THR A 479 -7.85 7.36 3.93
N THR A 480 -8.08 7.53 5.23
CA THR A 480 -9.25 7.02 5.95
C THR A 480 -10.56 7.34 5.21
N VAL A 481 -10.78 8.62 4.82
CA VAL A 481 -12.02 9.03 4.17
C VAL A 481 -12.04 8.62 2.69
N ALA A 482 -10.89 8.60 2.02
CA ALA A 482 -10.80 8.11 0.64
C ALA A 482 -11.23 6.64 0.54
N GLY A 483 -10.72 5.79 1.44
CA GLY A 483 -11.13 4.38 1.53
C GLY A 483 -12.61 4.22 1.87
N MET A 484 -13.12 5.02 2.81
CA MET A 484 -14.54 5.02 3.17
C MET A 484 -15.45 5.36 1.98
N ARG A 485 -15.12 6.37 1.17
CA ARG A 485 -15.91 6.76 0.00
C ARG A 485 -15.96 5.64 -1.04
N LEU A 486 -14.82 5.00 -1.33
CA LEU A 486 -14.78 3.86 -2.25
C LEU A 486 -15.60 2.68 -1.72
N ARG A 487 -15.44 2.33 -0.44
CA ARG A 487 -16.22 1.25 0.20
C ARG A 487 -17.72 1.52 0.09
N LYS A 488 -18.18 2.70 0.51
CA LYS A 488 -19.60 3.08 0.49
C LYS A 488 -20.20 3.04 -0.91
N MET A 489 -19.47 3.51 -1.92
CA MET A 489 -19.92 3.46 -3.31
C MET A 489 -20.08 2.01 -3.77
N LEU A 490 -19.06 1.17 -3.56
CA LEU A 490 -19.10 -0.24 -3.97
C LEU A 490 -20.18 -1.03 -3.23
N GLU A 491 -20.36 -0.82 -1.92
CA GLU A 491 -21.44 -1.45 -1.14
C GLU A 491 -22.82 -1.05 -1.67
N ALA A 492 -23.01 0.21 -2.07
CA ALA A 492 -24.28 0.67 -2.63
C ALA A 492 -24.57 0.03 -4.00
N GLU A 493 -23.57 -0.04 -4.89
CA GLU A 493 -23.75 -0.58 -6.24
C GLU A 493 -23.86 -2.11 -6.27
N LEU A 494 -23.16 -2.81 -5.36
CA LEU A 494 -23.19 -4.26 -5.30
C LEU A 494 -24.36 -4.83 -4.48
N ARG A 495 -25.08 -4.00 -3.71
CA ARG A 495 -26.20 -4.44 -2.85
C ARG A 495 -27.25 -5.24 -3.61
N ALA A 496 -27.61 -4.80 -4.82
CA ALA A 496 -28.60 -5.49 -5.67
C ALA A 496 -28.15 -6.89 -6.11
N THR A 497 -26.84 -7.19 -6.01
CA THR A 497 -26.24 -8.47 -6.41
C THR A 497 -25.96 -9.40 -5.23
N GLY A 498 -26.47 -9.05 -4.03
CA GLY A 498 -26.34 -9.84 -2.81
C GLY A 498 -25.02 -9.66 -2.05
N THR A 499 -24.18 -8.70 -2.45
CA THR A 499 -22.98 -8.34 -1.69
C THR A 499 -23.34 -7.23 -0.70
N GLU A 500 -23.17 -7.53 0.59
CA GLU A 500 -23.54 -6.66 1.70
C GLU A 500 -22.35 -5.85 2.23
N ARG A 501 -21.14 -6.38 2.05
CA ARG A 501 -19.93 -5.83 2.67
C ARG A 501 -18.80 -5.69 1.68
N VAL A 502 -18.08 -4.57 1.74
CA VAL A 502 -16.85 -4.35 0.97
C VAL A 502 -15.68 -4.05 1.91
N VAL A 503 -14.56 -4.72 1.67
CA VAL A 503 -13.28 -4.46 2.36
C VAL A 503 -12.29 -3.87 1.36
N ILE A 504 -11.60 -2.80 1.77
CA ILE A 504 -10.54 -2.20 0.97
C ILE A 504 -9.22 -2.90 1.30
N GLN A 505 -8.63 -3.55 0.31
CA GLN A 505 -7.27 -4.07 0.36
C GLN A 505 -6.33 -3.00 -0.22
N GLY A 506 -5.69 -2.23 0.65
CA GLY A 506 -4.66 -1.27 0.27
C GLY A 506 -3.39 -1.96 -0.21
N TYR A 507 -2.49 -1.19 -0.82
CA TYR A 507 -1.16 -1.65 -1.24
C TYR A 507 -1.22 -2.90 -2.14
N ALA A 508 -2.23 -2.97 -3.01
CA ALA A 508 -2.54 -4.16 -3.79
C ALA A 508 -2.11 -4.00 -5.25
N ASN A 509 -1.45 -5.02 -5.79
CA ASN A 509 -1.10 -5.24 -7.18
C ASN A 509 -0.11 -4.26 -7.83
N GLY A 510 0.01 -3.04 -7.31
CA GLY A 510 0.96 -2.02 -7.71
C GLY A 510 1.06 -0.92 -6.66
N PHE A 511 1.78 0.16 -6.98
CA PHE A 511 1.99 1.25 -6.03
C PHE A 511 2.09 2.63 -6.70
N SER A 512 1.15 3.51 -6.39
CA SER A 512 1.06 4.87 -6.93
C SER A 512 1.03 5.93 -5.82
N SER A 513 1.83 5.75 -4.77
CA SER A 513 1.90 6.66 -3.63
C SER A 513 0.52 6.82 -2.96
N TYR A 514 0.03 8.05 -2.71
CA TYR A 514 -1.14 8.32 -1.87
C TYR A 514 -2.40 8.64 -2.67
N VAL A 515 -3.56 8.42 -2.04
CA VAL A 515 -4.86 8.89 -2.55
C VAL A 515 -5.61 9.59 -1.43
N THR A 516 -5.74 10.91 -1.58
CA THR A 516 -6.54 11.76 -0.69
C THR A 516 -7.89 12.12 -1.31
N THR A 517 -8.85 12.53 -0.48
CA THR A 517 -10.05 13.19 -0.99
C THR A 517 -9.73 14.53 -1.67
N PRO A 518 -10.59 15.06 -2.56
CA PRO A 518 -10.45 16.41 -3.10
C PRO A 518 -10.37 17.53 -2.05
N GLU A 519 -10.87 17.28 -0.83
CA GLU A 519 -10.88 18.21 0.30
C GLU A 519 -9.57 18.16 1.09
N GLU A 520 -9.09 16.97 1.40
CA GLU A 520 -7.78 16.70 2.00
C GLU A 520 -6.65 17.20 1.09
N TYR A 521 -6.77 16.98 -0.22
CA TYR A 521 -5.77 17.38 -1.22
C TYR A 521 -5.45 18.88 -1.12
N VAL A 522 -6.46 19.73 -0.88
CA VAL A 522 -6.27 21.19 -0.80
C VAL A 522 -5.42 21.59 0.41
N ALA A 523 -5.35 20.77 1.46
CA ALA A 523 -4.47 21.04 2.59
C ALA A 523 -2.99 20.91 2.23
N GLN A 524 -2.65 20.17 1.17
CA GLN A 524 -1.28 19.90 0.74
C GLN A 524 -0.38 19.50 1.93
N LYS A 525 -0.89 18.58 2.77
CA LYS A 525 -0.08 17.77 3.69
C LYS A 525 0.72 16.73 2.89
N TYR A 526 1.52 15.93 3.58
CA TYR A 526 2.37 14.91 2.95
C TYR A 526 1.56 14.05 1.96
N GLU A 527 0.45 13.48 2.41
CA GLU A 527 -0.42 12.62 1.59
C GLU A 527 -0.96 13.38 0.36
N GLY A 528 -1.39 14.63 0.53
CA GLY A 528 -1.91 15.45 -0.57
C GLY A 528 -0.84 15.89 -1.59
N GLY A 529 0.41 16.07 -1.15
CA GLY A 529 1.55 16.30 -2.03
C GLY A 529 1.93 15.05 -2.82
N CYS A 530 1.71 13.87 -2.24
CA CYS A 530 1.97 12.57 -2.84
C CYS A 530 0.76 11.95 -3.58
N THR A 531 -0.38 12.66 -3.65
CA THR A 531 -1.52 12.29 -4.51
C THR A 531 -1.20 12.62 -5.96
N LEU A 532 -0.62 11.66 -6.67
CA LEU A 532 0.14 11.90 -7.91
C LEU A 532 -0.67 12.54 -9.04
N PHE A 533 -1.88 12.05 -9.33
CA PHE A 533 -2.65 12.41 -10.54
C PHE A 533 -3.55 13.63 -10.35
N GLY A 534 -3.26 14.47 -9.36
CA GLY A 534 -3.98 15.70 -9.09
C GLY A 534 -5.15 15.54 -8.13
N ARG A 535 -5.90 16.64 -7.94
CA ARG A 535 -6.98 16.75 -6.95
C ARG A 535 -8.07 15.69 -7.12
N TRP A 536 -8.29 15.27 -8.35
CA TRP A 536 -9.38 14.38 -8.73
C TRP A 536 -9.00 12.90 -8.76
N THR A 537 -7.84 12.53 -8.20
CA THR A 537 -7.38 11.14 -8.15
C THR A 537 -8.40 10.20 -7.51
N LEU A 538 -8.95 10.53 -6.33
CA LEU A 538 -9.97 9.68 -5.70
C LEU A 538 -11.25 9.58 -6.57
N PRO A 539 -11.86 10.68 -7.06
CA PRO A 539 -12.98 10.59 -7.99
C PRO A 539 -12.70 9.79 -9.26
N ALA A 540 -11.47 9.81 -9.78
CA ALA A 540 -11.07 8.95 -10.89
C ALA A 540 -11.08 7.46 -10.49
N TYR A 541 -10.58 7.10 -9.30
CA TYR A 541 -10.74 5.74 -8.78
C TYR A 541 -12.21 5.33 -8.66
N LEU A 542 -13.07 6.20 -8.12
CA LEU A 542 -14.52 5.92 -8.03
C LEU A 542 -15.13 5.69 -9.43
N THR A 543 -14.77 6.51 -10.40
CA THR A 543 -15.21 6.38 -11.80
C THR A 543 -14.75 5.07 -12.41
N VAL A 544 -13.47 4.72 -12.23
CA VAL A 544 -12.87 3.49 -12.75
C VAL A 544 -13.54 2.25 -12.15
N PHE A 545 -13.76 2.23 -10.83
CA PHE A 545 -14.44 1.11 -10.17
C PHE A 545 -15.91 1.00 -10.59
N HIS A 546 -16.63 2.12 -10.71
CA HIS A 546 -18.00 2.14 -11.20
C HIS A 546 -18.11 1.53 -12.61
N GLN A 547 -17.29 2.03 -13.54
CA GLN A 547 -17.28 1.54 -14.92
C GLN A 547 -16.83 0.08 -15.04
N MET A 548 -15.84 -0.33 -14.23
CA MET A 548 -15.40 -1.73 -14.16
C MET A 548 -16.55 -2.60 -13.67
N LEU A 549 -17.28 -2.16 -12.65
CA LEU A 549 -18.41 -2.90 -12.09
C LEU A 549 -19.57 -3.02 -13.10
N GLU A 550 -19.94 -1.95 -13.79
CA GLU A 550 -20.96 -1.99 -14.83
C GLU A 550 -20.62 -3.00 -15.94
N ARG A 551 -19.37 -3.00 -16.42
CA ARG A 551 -18.89 -3.99 -17.39
C ARG A 551 -18.96 -5.40 -16.83
N PHE A 552 -18.45 -5.58 -15.62
CA PHE A 552 -18.34 -6.86 -14.96
C PHE A 552 -19.73 -7.49 -14.73
N LEU A 553 -20.71 -6.73 -14.22
CA LEU A 553 -22.08 -7.20 -14.02
C LEU A 553 -22.82 -7.44 -15.33
N ALA A 554 -22.48 -6.72 -16.40
CA ALA A 554 -23.02 -6.96 -17.74
C ALA A 554 -22.36 -8.15 -18.47
N GLY A 555 -21.44 -8.87 -17.84
CA GLY A 555 -20.70 -9.98 -18.46
C GLY A 555 -19.77 -9.54 -19.61
N LYS A 556 -19.44 -8.25 -19.68
CA LYS A 556 -18.55 -7.71 -20.71
C LYS A 556 -17.10 -8.05 -20.37
N PRO A 557 -16.24 -8.30 -21.38
CA PRO A 557 -14.84 -8.56 -21.13
C PRO A 557 -14.15 -7.35 -20.50
N ALA A 558 -13.18 -7.64 -19.63
CA ALA A 558 -12.31 -6.64 -19.03
C ALA A 558 -11.47 -5.91 -20.10
N THR A 559 -10.99 -4.71 -19.76
CA THR A 559 -10.12 -3.94 -20.67
C THR A 559 -8.85 -4.71 -21.04
N LYS A 560 -8.42 -4.57 -22.31
CA LYS A 560 -7.18 -5.17 -22.85
C LYS A 560 -5.90 -4.42 -22.47
N LEU A 561 -6.03 -3.27 -21.78
CA LEU A 561 -4.87 -2.51 -21.33
C LEU A 561 -4.03 -3.38 -20.37
N ALA A 562 -2.71 -3.22 -20.43
CA ALA A 562 -1.73 -3.88 -19.57
C ALA A 562 -0.66 -2.87 -19.16
N ALA A 563 0.03 -3.14 -18.06
CA ALA A 563 1.18 -2.33 -17.67
C ALA A 563 2.36 -2.56 -18.64
N PRO A 564 3.15 -1.52 -18.97
CA PRO A 564 4.30 -1.66 -19.84
C PRO A 564 5.41 -2.48 -19.16
N GLU A 565 5.92 -3.49 -19.86
CA GLU A 565 7.08 -4.27 -19.42
C GLU A 565 8.39 -3.51 -19.70
N PRO A 566 9.34 -3.44 -18.74
CA PRO A 566 10.63 -2.81 -18.98
C PRO A 566 11.55 -3.65 -19.87
N SER A 567 12.31 -2.98 -20.73
CA SER A 567 13.34 -3.60 -21.56
C SER A 567 14.53 -4.12 -20.74
N PRO A 568 15.31 -5.07 -21.29
CA PRO A 568 16.59 -5.48 -20.69
C PRO A 568 17.57 -4.32 -20.52
N GLU A 569 17.61 -3.37 -21.45
CA GLU A 569 18.43 -2.16 -21.37
C GLU A 569 18.04 -1.29 -20.17
N PHE A 570 16.73 -1.12 -19.93
CA PHE A 570 16.21 -0.39 -18.79
C PHE A 570 16.64 -1.03 -17.47
N TRP A 571 16.48 -2.35 -17.35
CA TRP A 571 16.91 -3.07 -16.15
C TRP A 571 18.39 -2.90 -15.86
N ARG A 572 19.24 -3.03 -16.89
CA ARG A 572 20.69 -2.77 -16.75
C ARG A 572 20.98 -1.34 -16.28
N ALA A 573 20.19 -0.36 -16.72
CA ALA A 573 20.37 1.05 -16.38
C ALA A 573 19.99 1.40 -14.93
N ILE A 574 19.01 0.72 -14.33
CA ILE A 574 18.58 0.97 -12.94
C ILE A 574 19.17 -0.01 -11.93
N THR A 575 19.87 -1.06 -12.38
CA THR A 575 20.48 -2.04 -11.48
C THR A 575 21.53 -1.36 -10.59
N SER A 576 21.42 -1.61 -9.29
CA SER A 576 22.30 -1.07 -8.25
C SER A 576 23.71 -1.66 -8.37
N GLU A 577 24.72 -0.83 -8.08
CA GLU A 577 26.12 -1.23 -7.96
C GLU A 577 26.47 -1.71 -6.53
N MET A 578 25.51 -1.76 -5.60
CA MET A 578 25.75 -2.14 -4.20
C MET A 578 26.22 -3.60 -4.08
N VAL A 579 27.28 -3.82 -3.29
CA VAL A 579 27.75 -5.15 -2.90
C VAL A 579 26.86 -5.65 -1.76
N VAL A 580 26.17 -6.75 -2.00
CA VAL A 580 25.20 -7.33 -1.07
C VAL A 580 25.79 -8.56 -0.39
N GLU A 581 25.94 -8.53 0.93
CA GLU A 581 26.41 -9.68 1.72
C GLU A 581 25.21 -10.52 2.22
N ARG A 582 25.29 -11.84 2.08
CA ARG A 582 24.34 -12.75 2.74
C ARG A 582 24.75 -12.93 4.20
N GLY A 583 24.16 -12.15 5.10
CA GLY A 583 24.30 -12.37 6.55
C GLY A 583 23.30 -13.42 7.05
N GLU A 584 23.72 -14.26 7.99
CA GLU A 584 22.83 -15.14 8.75
C GLU A 584 22.05 -14.34 9.82
N SER A 585 20.88 -14.85 10.23
CA SER A 585 20.07 -14.28 11.31
C SER A 585 20.86 -14.24 12.62
N VAL A 586 20.88 -13.09 13.28
CA VAL A 586 21.51 -12.95 14.59
C VAL A 586 20.44 -13.31 15.63
N GLU A 587 20.65 -14.38 16.40
CA GLU A 587 19.79 -14.67 17.55
C GLU A 587 19.75 -13.45 18.49
N PRO A 588 18.58 -13.08 19.03
CA PRO A 588 18.49 -12.01 20.02
C PRO A 588 19.35 -12.39 21.21
N SER A 589 20.42 -11.65 21.46
CA SER A 589 21.33 -11.91 22.57
C SER A 589 20.56 -11.81 23.89
N GLN A 590 20.20 -12.96 24.46
CA GLN A 590 19.91 -13.05 25.87
C GLN A 590 21.22 -12.78 26.65
N LYS A 591 21.14 -11.83 27.60
CA LYS A 591 22.13 -11.44 28.62
C LYS A 591 23.12 -10.34 28.17
N ARG A 592 23.39 -9.31 28.98
CA ARG A 592 23.62 -9.34 30.43
C ARG A 592 23.10 -8.09 31.17
N ALA A 593 22.56 -8.39 32.37
CA ALA A 593 22.54 -7.66 33.65
C ALA A 593 22.37 -6.14 33.67
#